data_AF-A0A8T3Q1V4-F1
#
_entry.id   AF-A0A8T3Q1V4-F1
#
_cell.length_a   1.000
_cell.length_b   1.000
_cell.length_c   1.000
_cell.angle_alpha   90.00
_cell.angle_beta   90.00
_cell.angle_gamma   90.00
#
_symmetry.space_group_name_H-M   'P 1'
#
loop_
_entity.id
_entity.type
_entity.pdbx_description
1 polymer ?
#
loop_
_entity_poly.entity_id
_entity_poly.type
_entity_poly.pdbx_seq_one_letter_code
_entity_poly.pdbx_strand_id
1 'polypeptide(L)'
;MRASHRRSVASVIALGGALGAFAVDALYLVAIAQQGVTPPGGRFVFVTLWIAAAGLLAAIGAFVHPPGSRARMLGLGAAMLFALAVPAVFSIGIPLMLCAALVGMAALRAAELAQVPKWVGLVGPLAALALAGLGVVVGFAITDF
;
A
#
# COMPACT_ATOMS: atom_id res chain seq x y z
N MET A 1 -23.89 -7.44 -18.24
CA MET A 1 -24.02 -6.49 -17.11
C MET A 1 -23.17 -6.80 -15.86
N ARG A 2 -22.82 -8.06 -15.52
CA ARG A 2 -22.09 -8.36 -14.27
C ARG A 2 -20.62 -7.89 -14.21
N ALA A 3 -19.93 -7.80 -15.35
CA ALA A 3 -18.49 -7.47 -15.40
C ALA A 3 -18.15 -5.98 -15.26
N SER A 4 -19.06 -5.06 -15.64
CA SER A 4 -18.87 -3.62 -15.45
C SER A 4 -19.06 -3.23 -13.99
N HIS A 5 -20.08 -3.80 -13.34
CA HIS A 5 -20.37 -3.54 -11.92
C HIS A 5 -19.24 -4.04 -11.00
N ARG A 6 -18.71 -5.25 -11.22
CA ARG A 6 -17.57 -5.79 -10.46
C ARG A 6 -16.31 -4.92 -10.57
N ARG A 7 -16.05 -4.34 -11.75
CA ARG A 7 -14.92 -3.42 -11.97
C ARG A 7 -15.07 -2.11 -11.21
N SER A 8 -16.27 -1.52 -11.23
CA SER A 8 -16.58 -0.29 -10.50
C SER A 8 -16.35 -0.46 -8.99
N VAL A 9 -16.91 -1.52 -8.40
CA VAL A 9 -16.75 -1.78 -6.96
C VAL A 9 -15.28 -1.98 -6.57
N ALA A 10 -14.49 -2.71 -7.37
CA ALA A 10 -13.07 -2.88 -7.11
C ALA A 10 -12.28 -1.56 -7.21
N SER A 11 -12.71 -0.61 -8.05
CA SER A 11 -12.07 0.71 -8.18
C SER A 11 -12.40 1.59 -6.97
N VAL A 12 -13.66 1.55 -6.49
CA VAL A 12 -14.06 2.27 -5.28
C VAL A 12 -13.29 1.77 -4.05
N ILE A 13 -13.15 0.46 -3.88
CA ILE A 13 -12.39 -0.12 -2.75
C ILE A 13 -10.92 0.29 -2.81
N ALA A 14 -10.29 0.23 -3.99
CA ALA A 14 -8.90 0.65 -4.17
C ALA A 14 -8.70 2.15 -3.85
N LEU A 15 -9.63 3.00 -4.31
CA LEU A 15 -9.61 4.44 -3.99
C LEU A 15 -9.80 4.70 -2.50
N GLY A 16 -10.71 3.97 -1.83
CA GLY A 16 -10.89 4.06 -0.39
C GLY A 16 -9.61 3.72 0.37
N GLY A 17 -8.92 2.64 -0.02
CA GLY A 17 -7.62 2.28 0.55
C GLY A 17 -6.51 3.30 0.27
N ALA A 18 -6.47 3.88 -0.94
CA ALA A 18 -5.51 4.91 -1.31
C ALA A 18 -5.73 6.21 -0.51
N LEU A 19 -6.97 6.70 -0.43
CA LEU A 19 -7.33 7.88 0.34
C LEU A 19 -7.07 7.66 1.83
N GLY A 20 -7.36 6.47 2.35
CA GLY A 20 -7.01 6.08 3.71
C GLY A 20 -5.51 6.16 3.96
N ALA A 21 -4.68 5.65 3.04
CA ALA A 21 -3.23 5.73 3.15
C ALA A 21 -2.74 7.18 3.19
N PHE A 22 -3.23 8.06 2.31
CA PHE A 22 -2.88 9.50 2.35
C PHE A 22 -3.34 10.19 3.63
N ALA A 23 -4.52 9.83 4.16
CA ALA A 23 -4.99 10.37 5.43
C ALA A 23 -4.09 9.92 6.59
N VAL A 24 -3.68 8.66 6.62
CA VAL A 24 -2.73 8.16 7.63
C VAL A 24 -1.37 8.85 7.52
N ASP A 25 -0.90 9.09 6.30
CA ASP A 25 0.35 9.81 6.05
C ASP A 25 0.30 11.26 6.56
N ALA A 26 -0.81 11.97 6.29
CA ALA A 26 -1.04 13.31 6.81
C ALA A 26 -1.11 13.32 8.36
N LEU A 27 -1.77 12.34 8.97
CA LEU A 27 -1.82 12.20 10.43
C LEU A 27 -0.44 11.92 11.03
N TYR A 28 0.38 11.11 10.35
CA TYR A 28 1.75 10.84 10.76
C TYR A 28 2.60 12.12 10.74
N LEU A 29 2.51 12.92 9.67
CA LEU A 29 3.20 14.20 9.56
C LEU A 29 2.76 15.20 10.64
N VAL A 30 1.46 15.28 10.93
CA VAL A 30 0.93 16.12 12.01
C VAL A 30 1.46 15.68 13.37
N ALA A 31 1.49 14.38 13.65
CA ALA A 31 2.00 13.84 14.90
C ALA A 31 3.49 14.18 15.10
N ILE A 32 4.31 14.09 14.05
CA ILE A 32 5.73 14.47 14.11
C ILE A 32 5.89 15.99 14.30
N ALA A 33 5.11 16.81 13.59
CA ALA A 33 5.17 18.26 13.73
C ALA A 33 4.86 18.70 15.18
N GLN A 34 3.96 18.00 15.86
CA GLN A 34 3.62 18.25 17.26
C GLN A 34 4.70 17.82 18.26
N GLN A 35 5.63 16.93 17.87
CA GLN A 35 6.73 16.50 18.75
C GLN A 35 7.83 17.55 18.90
N GLY A 36 7.87 18.57 18.04
CA GLY A 36 8.82 19.70 18.16
C GLY A 36 10.30 19.35 17.99
N VAL A 37 10.63 18.12 17.59
CA VAL A 37 12.02 17.67 17.39
C VAL A 37 12.54 18.23 16.07
N THR A 38 13.60 19.04 16.13
CA THR A 38 14.24 19.66 14.95
C THR A 38 15.76 19.43 14.95
N PRO A 39 16.32 18.83 13.89
CA PRO A 39 15.63 18.28 12.72
C PRO A 39 14.89 16.97 13.07
N PRO A 40 13.72 16.71 12.49
CA PRO A 40 13.10 15.40 12.55
C PRO A 40 14.03 14.38 11.87
N GLY A 41 14.38 13.28 12.55
CA GLY A 41 15.38 12.31 12.07
C GLY A 41 14.97 11.64 10.75
N GLY A 42 15.92 11.28 9.88
CA GLY A 42 15.69 10.93 8.46
C GLY A 42 14.60 9.87 8.19
N ARG A 43 14.29 9.02 9.18
CA ARG A 43 13.21 8.02 9.13
C ARG A 43 11.85 8.59 8.76
N PHE A 44 11.52 9.82 9.18
CA PHE A 44 10.20 10.38 8.87
C PHE A 44 10.00 10.58 7.36
N VAL A 45 11.03 11.10 6.66
CA VAL A 45 10.99 11.33 5.22
C VAL A 45 10.75 10.02 4.48
N PHE A 46 11.48 8.98 4.89
CA PHE A 46 11.32 7.64 4.31
C PHE A 46 9.90 7.10 4.50
N VAL A 47 9.38 7.13 5.73
CA VAL A 47 8.03 6.63 6.05
C VAL A 47 6.97 7.36 5.24
N THR A 48 7.04 8.69 5.17
CA THR A 48 6.06 9.49 4.42
C THR A 48 6.13 9.21 2.93
N LEU A 49 7.32 9.24 2.32
CA LEU A 49 7.47 8.93 0.90
C LEU A 49 7.03 7.50 0.57
N TRP A 50 7.28 6.55 1.48
CA TRP A 50 6.85 5.16 1.32
C TRP A 50 5.32 5.03 1.30
N ILE A 51 4.63 5.63 2.27
CA ILE A 51 3.16 5.59 2.34
C ILE A 51 2.57 6.32 1.13
N ALA A 52 3.10 7.49 0.77
CA ALA A 52 2.67 8.26 -0.39
C ALA A 52 2.83 7.47 -1.70
N ALA A 53 3.97 6.81 -1.90
CA ALA A 53 4.21 5.97 -3.08
C ALA A 53 3.23 4.78 -3.14
N ALA A 54 2.98 4.12 -2.01
CA ALA A 54 2.03 3.01 -1.94
C ALA A 54 0.57 3.47 -2.21
N GLY A 55 0.18 4.61 -1.64
CA GLY A 55 -1.11 5.25 -1.89
C GLY A 55 -1.29 5.65 -3.36
N LEU A 56 -0.24 6.18 -3.99
CA LEU A 56 -0.24 6.54 -5.40
C LEU A 56 -0.37 5.31 -6.31
N LEU A 57 0.34 4.22 -6.00
CA LEU A 57 0.17 2.94 -6.72
C LEU A 57 -1.27 2.43 -6.63
N ALA A 58 -1.88 2.53 -5.45
CA ALA A 58 -3.28 2.14 -5.25
C ALA A 58 -4.25 3.03 -6.03
N ALA A 59 -4.03 4.35 -6.01
CA ALA A 59 -4.84 5.32 -6.74
C ALA A 59 -4.75 5.11 -8.26
N ILE A 60 -3.54 5.01 -8.81
CA ILE A 60 -3.33 4.75 -10.25
C ILE A 60 -3.93 3.38 -10.61
N GLY A 61 -3.64 2.34 -9.81
CA GLY A 61 -4.18 1.00 -10.02
C GLY A 61 -5.70 0.95 -10.10
N ALA A 62 -6.41 1.86 -9.43
CA ALA A 62 -7.87 1.93 -9.51
C ALA A 62 -8.41 2.26 -10.91
N PHE A 63 -7.63 2.97 -11.74
CA PHE A 63 -8.00 3.44 -13.07
C PHE A 63 -7.35 2.64 -14.22
N VAL A 64 -6.37 1.78 -13.92
CA VAL A 64 -5.72 0.94 -14.93
C VAL A 64 -6.71 -0.07 -15.51
N HIS A 65 -6.82 -0.06 -16.85
CA HIS A 65 -7.79 -0.88 -17.58
C HIS A 65 -7.37 -2.35 -17.72
N PRO A 66 -6.11 -2.68 -18.06
CA PRO A 66 -5.68 -4.08 -18.11
C PRO A 66 -5.73 -4.73 -16.72
N PRO A 67 -6.48 -5.84 -16.55
CA PRO A 67 -6.71 -6.42 -15.23
C PRO A 67 -5.41 -6.98 -14.61
N GLY A 68 -4.48 -7.48 -15.44
CA GLY A 68 -3.17 -7.97 -14.98
C GLY A 68 -2.28 -6.85 -14.42
N SER A 69 -2.11 -5.75 -15.15
CA SER A 69 -1.33 -4.59 -14.68
C SER A 69 -1.95 -3.96 -13.44
N ARG A 70 -3.29 -3.86 -13.42
CA ARG A 70 -4.05 -3.38 -12.26
C ARG A 70 -3.79 -4.24 -11.01
N ALA A 71 -3.88 -5.57 -11.14
CA ALA A 71 -3.62 -6.49 -10.03
C ALA A 71 -2.19 -6.34 -9.47
N ARG A 72 -1.20 -6.14 -10.34
CA ARG A 72 0.20 -5.93 -9.93
C ARG A 72 0.40 -4.62 -9.18
N MET A 73 -0.14 -3.51 -9.69
CA MET A 73 0.00 -2.20 -9.04
C MET A 73 -0.69 -2.15 -7.68
N LEU A 74 -1.93 -2.66 -7.61
CA LEU A 74 -2.68 -2.74 -6.36
C LEU A 74 -2.00 -3.72 -5.38
N GLY A 75 -1.55 -4.87 -5.86
CA GLY A 75 -0.86 -5.87 -5.04
C GLY A 75 0.45 -5.33 -4.45
N LEU A 76 1.24 -4.60 -5.25
CA LEU A 76 2.46 -3.95 -4.79
C LEU A 76 2.16 -2.85 -3.76
N GLY A 77 1.18 -1.98 -4.02
CA GLY A 77 0.76 -0.96 -3.07
C GLY A 77 0.29 -1.56 -1.74
N ALA A 78 -0.52 -2.62 -1.78
CA ALA A 78 -0.95 -3.34 -0.58
C ALA A 78 0.23 -3.97 0.18
N ALA A 79 1.17 -4.59 -0.53
CA ALA A 79 2.38 -5.17 0.07
C ALA A 79 3.27 -4.12 0.74
N MET A 80 3.44 -2.96 0.10
CA MET A 80 4.20 -1.83 0.66
C MET A 80 3.55 -1.30 1.95
N LEU A 81 2.24 -1.08 1.95
CA LEU A 81 1.51 -0.63 3.13
C LEU A 81 1.64 -1.66 4.26
N PHE A 82 1.44 -2.95 3.95
CA PHE A 82 1.50 -4.01 4.95
C PHE A 82 2.92 -4.19 5.54
N ALA A 83 3.95 -4.15 4.69
CA ALA A 83 5.34 -4.29 5.12
C ALA A 83 5.76 -3.22 6.14
N LEU A 84 5.28 -1.99 5.96
CA LEU A 84 5.51 -0.90 6.91
C LEU A 84 4.58 -0.98 8.13
N ALA A 85 3.36 -1.47 7.95
CA ALA A 85 2.36 -1.52 9.02
C ALA A 85 2.77 -2.42 10.20
N VAL A 86 3.43 -3.56 9.91
CA VAL A 86 3.90 -4.52 10.93
C VAL A 86 4.88 -3.87 11.92
N PRO A 87 6.00 -3.27 11.49
CA PRO A 87 6.91 -2.59 12.42
C PRO A 87 6.30 -1.33 13.05
N ALA A 88 5.33 -0.67 12.39
CA ALA A 88 4.67 0.53 12.89
C ALA A 88 3.41 0.27 13.74
N VAL A 89 3.15 -0.98 14.16
CA VAL A 89 1.84 -1.41 14.74
C VAL A 89 1.37 -0.55 15.92
N PHE A 90 2.29 -0.08 16.77
CA PHE A 90 1.98 0.72 17.96
C PHE A 90 1.74 2.21 17.69
N SER A 91 1.84 2.65 16.44
CA SER A 91 1.57 4.02 16.02
C SER A 91 0.55 4.02 14.88
N ILE A 92 1.00 4.16 13.64
CA ILE A 92 0.16 4.22 12.44
C ILE A 92 -0.09 2.84 11.80
N GLY A 93 0.45 1.76 12.36
CA GLY A 93 0.43 0.46 11.71
C GLY A 93 -0.97 -0.13 11.57
N ILE A 94 -1.81 -0.08 12.60
CA ILE A 94 -3.20 -0.59 12.53
C ILE A 94 -3.98 0.05 11.36
N PRO A 95 -4.07 1.39 11.24
CA PRO A 95 -4.79 1.98 10.11
C PRO A 95 -4.13 1.69 8.76
N LEU A 96 -2.79 1.56 8.69
CA LEU A 96 -2.11 1.08 7.47
C LEU A 96 -2.48 -0.36 7.10
N MET A 97 -2.63 -1.27 8.07
CA MET A 97 -3.09 -2.64 7.81
C MET A 97 -4.51 -2.65 7.20
N LEU A 98 -5.40 -1.79 7.70
CA LEU A 98 -6.75 -1.65 7.14
C LEU A 98 -6.70 -1.15 5.68
N CYS A 99 -5.87 -0.15 5.39
CA CYS A 99 -5.66 0.34 4.04
C CYS A 99 -5.08 -0.76 3.13
N ALA A 100 -4.06 -1.48 3.60
CA ALA A 100 -3.46 -2.61 2.90
C ALA A 100 -4.48 -3.71 2.59
N ALA A 101 -5.38 -4.03 3.53
CA ALA A 101 -6.43 -5.01 3.33
C ALA A 101 -7.43 -4.58 2.24
N LEU A 102 -7.86 -3.31 2.24
CA LEU A 102 -8.75 -2.78 1.20
C LEU A 102 -8.10 -2.86 -0.19
N VAL A 103 -6.87 -2.36 -0.30
CA VAL A 103 -6.12 -2.39 -1.57
C VAL A 103 -5.86 -3.84 -2.01
N GLY A 104 -5.54 -4.73 -1.07
CA GLY A 104 -5.33 -6.16 -1.31
C GLY A 104 -6.58 -6.87 -1.82
N MET A 105 -7.75 -6.59 -1.26
CA MET A 105 -9.03 -7.10 -1.77
C MET A 105 -9.31 -6.63 -3.20
N ALA A 106 -9.00 -5.37 -3.52
CA ALA A 106 -9.12 -4.87 -4.89
C ALA A 106 -8.12 -5.53 -5.84
N ALA A 107 -6.89 -5.82 -5.38
CA ALA A 107 -5.88 -6.55 -6.13
C ALA A 107 -6.32 -7.99 -6.44
N LEU A 108 -6.83 -8.71 -5.45
CA LEU A 108 -7.35 -10.08 -5.62
C LEU A 108 -8.48 -10.12 -6.64
N ARG A 109 -9.45 -9.20 -6.55
CA ARG A 109 -10.53 -9.08 -7.53
C ARG A 109 -10.02 -8.79 -8.94
N ALA A 110 -8.99 -7.96 -9.07
CA ALA A 110 -8.37 -7.68 -10.37
C ALA A 110 -7.63 -8.92 -10.92
N ALA A 111 -6.97 -9.69 -10.07
CA ALA A 111 -6.29 -10.93 -10.45
C ALA A 111 -7.29 -12.02 -10.91
N GLU A 112 -8.43 -12.15 -10.23
CA GLU A 112 -9.52 -13.03 -10.65
C GLU A 112 -10.03 -12.68 -12.06
N LEU A 113 -10.23 -11.39 -12.35
CA LEU A 113 -10.65 -10.92 -13.67
C LEU A 113 -9.60 -11.15 -14.76
N ALA A 114 -8.33 -11.17 -14.40
CA ALA A 114 -7.22 -11.48 -15.29
C ALA A 114 -7.00 -13.01 -15.50
N GLN A 115 -7.80 -13.86 -14.84
CA GLN A 115 -7.64 -15.33 -14.88
C GLN A 115 -6.20 -15.78 -14.58
N VAL A 116 -5.54 -15.09 -13.64
CA VAL A 116 -4.14 -15.36 -13.30
C VAL A 116 -4.03 -16.78 -12.70
N PRO A 117 -3.03 -17.60 -13.09
CA PRO A 117 -2.83 -18.92 -12.51
C PRO A 117 -2.73 -18.85 -10.98
N LYS A 118 -3.37 -19.78 -10.27
CA LYS A 118 -3.47 -19.76 -8.79
C LYS A 118 -2.11 -19.68 -8.09
N TRP A 119 -1.09 -20.34 -8.63
CA TRP A 119 0.27 -20.31 -8.09
C TRP A 119 0.90 -18.90 -8.20
N VAL A 120 0.66 -18.18 -9.30
CA VAL A 120 1.10 -16.77 -9.46
C VAL A 120 0.34 -15.88 -8.48
N GLY A 121 -0.93 -16.19 -8.20
CA GLY A 121 -1.73 -15.56 -7.15
C GLY A 121 -1.17 -15.72 -5.74
N LEU A 122 -0.27 -16.69 -5.51
CA LEU A 122 0.37 -16.93 -4.21
C LEU A 122 1.82 -16.43 -4.18
N VAL A 123 2.61 -16.77 -5.20
CA VAL A 123 4.02 -16.37 -5.32
C VAL A 123 4.15 -14.87 -5.53
N GLY A 124 3.27 -14.26 -6.33
CA GLY A 124 3.31 -12.83 -6.62
C GLY A 124 3.18 -11.96 -5.37
N PRO A 125 2.14 -12.14 -4.54
CA PRO A 125 1.99 -11.39 -3.29
C PRO A 125 3.12 -11.65 -2.28
N LEU A 126 3.59 -12.90 -2.16
CA LEU A 126 4.71 -13.22 -1.26
C LEU A 126 6.02 -12.54 -1.72
N ALA A 127 6.31 -12.57 -3.02
CA ALA A 127 7.47 -11.89 -3.58
C ALA A 127 7.36 -10.36 -3.41
N ALA A 128 6.19 -9.78 -3.65
CA ALA A 128 5.94 -8.35 -3.44
C ALA A 128 6.12 -7.96 -1.96
N LEU A 129 5.63 -8.79 -1.04
CA LEU A 129 5.81 -8.58 0.40
C LEU A 129 7.27 -8.72 0.82
N ALA A 130 8.00 -9.72 0.31
CA ALA A 130 9.41 -9.89 0.60
C ALA A 130 10.24 -8.70 0.08
N LEU A 131 9.97 -8.24 -1.14
CA LEU A 131 10.61 -7.05 -1.72
C LEU A 131 10.29 -5.78 -0.93
N ALA A 132 9.01 -5.59 -0.56
CA ALA A 132 8.59 -4.46 0.25
C ALA A 132 9.25 -4.50 1.65
N GLY A 133 9.29 -5.67 2.28
CA GLY A 133 9.97 -5.88 3.56
C GLY A 133 11.47 -5.56 3.49
N LEU A 134 12.15 -6.03 2.44
CA LEU A 134 13.55 -5.67 2.19
C LEU A 134 13.72 -4.15 2.03
N GLY A 135 12.82 -3.49 1.29
CA GLY A 135 12.83 -2.04 1.12
C GLY A 135 12.65 -1.29 2.44
N VAL A 136 11.81 -1.78 3.36
CA VAL A 136 11.67 -1.23 4.72
C VAL A 136 12.96 -1.42 5.51
N VAL A 137 13.55 -2.60 5.50
CA VAL A 137 14.82 -2.88 6.21
C VAL A 137 15.94 -1.98 5.72
N VAL A 138 16.11 -1.87 4.40
CA VAL A 138 17.13 -1.02 3.78
C VAL A 138 16.84 0.46 4.06
N GLY A 139 15.59 0.89 3.92
CA GLY A 139 15.19 2.27 4.18
C GLY A 139 15.46 2.69 5.62
N PHE A 140 15.09 1.86 6.59
CA PHE A 140 15.42 2.11 8.00
C PHE A 140 16.93 2.09 8.25
N ALA A 141 17.67 1.12 7.72
CA ALA A 141 19.13 1.07 7.89
C ALA A 141 19.85 2.32 7.34
N ILE A 142 19.34 2.92 6.26
CA ILE A 142 19.91 4.13 5.65
C ILE A 142 19.49 5.41 6.39
N THR A 143 18.35 5.40 7.07
CA THR A 143 17.78 6.59 7.72
C THR A 143 17.93 6.60 9.24
N ASP A 144 18.61 5.60 9.81
CA ASP A 144 18.85 5.43 11.26
C ASP A 144 19.93 6.35 11.86
N PHE A 145 20.29 7.42 11.15
CA PHE A 145 21.40 8.32 11.51
C PHE A 145 20.89 9.73 11.84
#